data_AF-A0A1S1TLS3-F1
#
_entry.id   AF-A0A1S1TLS3-F1
#
_cell.length_a   1.000
_cell.length_b   1.000
_cell.length_c   1.000
_cell.angle_alpha   90.00
_cell.angle_beta   90.00
_cell.angle_gamma   90.00
#
_symmetry.space_group_name_H-M   'P 1'
#
loop_
_entity.id
_entity.type
_entity.pdbx_description
1 polymer ?
#
loop_
_entity_poly.entity_id
_entity_poly.type
_entity_poly.pdbx_seq_one_letter_code
_entity_poly.pdbx_strand_id
1 'polypeptide(L)'
;DRQHPRDLFDVKLLYENEGFTDALFRTFLVYVASSPRPVQELIKPNLSPLDKPFVQEFAGMTTIPVTIEDLAAARDRLLADIDSRMDDTAREFLIALHDGEPDFEAIGLPLAANLPAIRWKLLNLKKLIAENPDKHAEQKAELLEKLSR
;
A
#
# COMPACT_ATOMS: atom_id res chain seq x y z
N ASP A 1 2.29 5.40 -1.08
CA ASP A 1 1.92 6.71 -0.51
C ASP A 1 2.55 7.83 -1.35
N ARG A 2 3.88 8.00 -1.28
CA ARG A 2 4.63 8.75 -2.29
C ARG A 2 4.63 7.97 -3.61
N GLN A 3 4.49 8.67 -4.74
CA GLN A 3 4.64 8.13 -6.11
C GLN A 3 5.83 8.82 -6.79
N HIS A 4 7.00 8.74 -6.16
CA HIS A 4 8.18 9.44 -6.63
C HIS A 4 8.82 8.67 -7.80
N PRO A 5 9.39 9.36 -8.82
CA PRO A 5 10.08 8.70 -9.93
C PRO A 5 11.17 7.70 -9.51
N ARG A 6 11.91 8.00 -8.44
CA ARG A 6 12.92 7.07 -7.88
C ARG A 6 12.29 5.76 -7.38
N ASP A 7 11.21 5.86 -6.60
CA ASP A 7 10.52 4.69 -6.07
C ASP A 7 9.91 3.86 -7.21
N LEU A 8 9.36 4.51 -8.24
CA LEU A 8 8.83 3.85 -9.43
C LEU A 8 9.92 3.21 -10.29
N PHE A 9 11.13 3.79 -10.30
CA PHE A 9 12.28 3.19 -10.95
C PHE A 9 12.72 1.93 -10.21
N ASP A 10 12.74 1.93 -8.87
CA ASP A 10 13.02 0.73 -8.08
C ASP A 10 11.96 -0.36 -8.33
N VAL A 11 10.68 0.00 -8.45
CA VAL A 11 9.60 -0.93 -8.84
C VAL A 11 9.81 -1.47 -10.25
N LYS A 12 10.23 -0.63 -11.21
CA LYS A 12 10.56 -1.08 -12.57
C LYS A 12 11.68 -2.12 -12.53
N LEU A 13 12.76 -1.84 -11.80
CA LEU A 13 13.88 -2.76 -11.63
C LEU A 13 13.47 -4.05 -10.92
N LEU A 14 12.60 -3.97 -9.91
CA LEU A 14 12.01 -5.15 -9.26
C LEU A 14 11.34 -6.05 -10.32
N TYR A 15 10.54 -5.48 -11.22
CA TYR A 15 9.86 -6.25 -12.26
C TYR A 15 10.79 -6.85 -13.32
N GLU A 16 11.91 -6.20 -13.61
CA GLU A 16 12.89 -6.71 -14.58
C GLU A 16 13.73 -7.88 -14.06
N ASN A 17 13.79 -8.05 -12.74
CA ASN A 17 14.66 -9.05 -12.12
C ASN A 17 13.89 -10.15 -11.37
N GLU A 18 12.95 -9.78 -10.51
CA GLU A 18 12.30 -10.72 -9.57
C GLU A 18 10.78 -10.80 -9.76
N GLY A 19 10.16 -9.68 -10.14
CA GLY A 19 8.70 -9.54 -10.20
C GLY A 19 8.05 -9.31 -8.84
N PHE A 20 6.74 -9.09 -8.86
CA PHE A 20 5.94 -8.92 -7.64
C PHE A 20 5.39 -10.29 -7.20
N THR A 21 6.01 -10.88 -6.20
CA THR A 21 5.68 -12.23 -5.71
C THR A 21 4.61 -12.20 -4.61
N ASP A 22 4.00 -13.35 -4.32
CA ASP A 22 3.02 -13.47 -3.23
C ASP A 22 3.63 -13.15 -1.85
N ALA A 23 4.91 -13.47 -1.65
CA ALA A 23 5.64 -13.10 -0.44
C ALA A 23 5.80 -11.57 -0.33
N LEU A 24 6.07 -10.88 -1.45
CA LEU A 24 6.11 -9.41 -1.48
C LEU A 24 4.72 -8.81 -1.28
N PHE A 25 3.67 -9.41 -1.80
CA PHE A 25 2.29 -8.97 -1.55
C PHE A 25 1.91 -9.08 -0.07
N ARG A 26 2.21 -10.20 0.59
CA ARG A 26 1.99 -10.35 2.05
C ARG A 26 2.82 -9.35 2.85
N THR A 27 4.05 -9.09 2.41
CA THR A 27 4.91 -8.05 3.00
C THR A 27 4.30 -6.66 2.80
N PHE A 28 3.72 -6.36 1.63
CA PHE A 28 3.00 -5.12 1.38
C PHE A 28 1.84 -4.92 2.35
N LEU A 29 1.06 -5.96 2.68
CA LEU A 29 -0.01 -5.87 3.70
C LEU A 29 0.53 -5.48 5.09
N VAL A 30 1.74 -5.95 5.46
CA VAL A 30 2.43 -5.52 6.68
C VAL A 30 2.83 -4.05 6.63
N TYR A 31 3.28 -3.54 5.48
CA TYR A 31 3.57 -2.12 5.29
C TYR A 31 2.31 -1.26 5.34
N VAL A 32 1.19 -1.74 4.80
CA VAL A 32 -0.13 -1.10 4.97
C VAL A 32 -0.50 -1.02 6.46
N ALA A 33 -0.34 -2.12 7.20
CA ALA A 33 -0.59 -2.17 8.65
C ALA A 33 0.39 -1.33 9.49
N SER A 34 1.52 -0.93 8.92
CA SER A 34 2.53 -0.07 9.57
C SER A 34 2.34 1.41 9.26
N SER A 35 1.52 1.75 8.26
CA SER A 35 1.39 3.13 7.76
C SER A 35 0.46 3.97 8.63
N PRO A 36 0.79 5.25 8.87
CA PRO A 36 -0.13 6.17 9.54
C PRO A 36 -1.36 6.50 8.67
N ARG A 37 -1.30 6.28 7.34
CA ARG A 37 -2.40 6.61 6.42
C ARG A 37 -3.56 5.60 6.52
N PRO A 38 -4.80 6.04 6.31
CA PRO A 38 -5.94 5.16 6.12
C PRO A 38 -5.67 4.06 5.08
N VAL A 39 -6.12 2.83 5.35
CA VAL A 39 -5.85 1.64 4.52
C VAL A 39 -6.28 1.85 3.08
N GLN A 40 -7.46 2.45 2.91
CA GLN A 40 -8.11 2.65 1.64
C GLN A 40 -7.37 3.64 0.73
N GLU A 41 -6.51 4.51 1.28
CA GLU A 41 -5.66 5.42 0.51
C GLU A 41 -4.38 4.74 -0.02
N LEU A 42 -4.00 3.60 0.56
CA LEU A 42 -2.78 2.88 0.20
C LEU A 42 -3.03 1.79 -0.84
N ILE A 43 -4.16 1.08 -0.72
CA ILE A 43 -4.52 0.00 -1.66
C ILE A 43 -4.97 0.53 -3.03
N LYS A 44 -5.66 1.69 -3.06
CA LYS A 44 -6.02 2.38 -4.31
C LYS A 44 -5.75 3.88 -4.17
N PRO A 45 -4.49 4.31 -4.41
CA PRO A 45 -4.07 5.70 -4.26
C PRO A 45 -4.52 6.56 -5.45
N ASN A 46 -4.70 7.86 -5.23
CA ASN A 46 -4.84 8.83 -6.31
C ASN A 46 -3.51 9.00 -7.05
N LEU A 47 -3.51 8.94 -8.38
CA LEU A 47 -2.29 9.03 -9.18
C LEU A 47 -1.68 10.43 -9.11
N SER A 48 -0.40 10.51 -8.73
CA SER A 48 0.33 11.77 -8.70
C SER A 48 0.95 12.09 -10.07
N PRO A 49 1.04 13.37 -10.47
CA PRO A 49 1.74 13.78 -11.67
C PRO A 49 3.24 13.51 -11.53
N LEU A 50 3.86 12.99 -12.59
CA LEU A 50 5.27 12.62 -12.60
C LEU A 50 6.17 13.69 -13.22
N ASP A 51 5.63 14.60 -14.02
CA ASP A 51 6.41 15.53 -14.85
C ASP A 51 7.41 16.38 -14.04
N LYS A 52 6.93 17.10 -13.02
CA LYS A 52 7.79 17.99 -12.22
C LYS A 52 8.82 17.20 -11.39
N PRO A 53 8.44 16.18 -10.60
CA PRO A 53 9.41 15.39 -9.85
C PRO A 53 10.43 14.69 -10.77
N PHE A 54 10.01 14.25 -11.96
CA PHE A 54 10.91 13.60 -12.90
C PHE A 54 12.02 14.56 -13.33
N VAL A 55 11.67 15.75 -13.81
CA VAL A 55 12.64 16.73 -14.30
C VAL A 55 13.53 17.26 -13.17
N GLN A 56 12.96 17.52 -11.99
CA GLN A 56 13.66 18.21 -10.90
C GLN A 56 14.48 17.27 -10.01
N GLU A 57 14.03 16.03 -9.81
CA GLU A 57 14.52 15.16 -8.73
C GLU A 57 15.03 13.80 -9.21
N PHE A 58 14.94 13.50 -10.51
CA PHE A 58 15.26 12.17 -11.04
C PHE A 58 16.01 12.16 -12.38
N ALA A 59 15.74 13.11 -13.27
CA ALA A 59 16.43 13.21 -14.55
C ALA A 59 17.96 13.29 -14.35
N GLY A 60 18.69 12.39 -15.03
CA GLY A 60 20.15 12.28 -14.91
C GLY A 60 20.66 11.49 -13.70
N MET A 61 19.78 10.94 -12.85
CA MET A 61 20.20 10.08 -11.72
C MET A 61 20.54 8.65 -12.10
N THR A 62 20.04 8.16 -13.24
CA THR A 62 20.21 6.78 -13.70
C THR A 62 21.18 6.70 -14.87
N THR A 63 21.93 5.60 -14.97
CA THR A 63 22.75 5.28 -16.14
C THR A 63 21.93 4.64 -17.27
N ILE A 64 20.77 4.08 -16.91
CA ILE A 64 19.80 3.50 -17.85
C ILE A 64 18.81 4.60 -18.23
N PRO A 65 18.60 4.86 -19.55
CA PRO A 65 17.55 5.76 -20.00
C PRO A 65 16.18 5.29 -19.50
N VAL A 66 15.41 6.21 -18.97
CA VAL A 66 14.07 5.96 -18.44
C VAL A 66 13.19 7.16 -18.73
N THR A 67 11.97 6.90 -19.18
CA THR A 67 10.97 7.90 -19.52
C THR A 67 9.90 8.03 -18.43
N ILE A 68 9.08 9.07 -18.49
CA ILE A 68 7.94 9.22 -17.58
C ILE A 68 6.93 8.08 -17.83
N GLU A 69 6.76 7.70 -19.09
CA GLU A 69 5.90 6.63 -19.55
C GLU A 69 6.33 5.27 -18.96
N ASP A 70 7.63 4.99 -18.90
CA ASP A 70 8.16 3.76 -18.27
C ASP A 70 7.80 3.69 -16.78
N LEU A 71 7.92 4.82 -16.07
CA LEU A 71 7.60 4.90 -14.64
C LEU A 71 6.09 4.81 -14.40
N ALA A 72 5.28 5.44 -15.25
CA ALA A 72 3.83 5.32 -15.22
C ALA A 72 3.40 3.86 -15.46
N ALA A 73 3.98 3.20 -16.46
CA ALA A 73 3.71 1.80 -16.74
C ALA A 73 4.10 0.88 -15.57
N ALA A 74 5.24 1.12 -14.92
CA ALA A 74 5.64 0.37 -13.72
C ALA A 74 4.67 0.56 -12.56
N ARG A 75 4.19 1.79 -12.34
CA ARG A 75 3.16 2.10 -11.34
C ARG A 75 1.86 1.35 -11.64
N ASP A 76 1.37 1.45 -12.87
CA ASP A 76 0.07 0.90 -13.25
C ASP A 76 0.09 -0.63 -13.18
N ARG A 77 1.23 -1.25 -13.54
CA ARG A 77 1.47 -2.68 -13.35
C ARG A 77 1.45 -3.08 -11.87
N LEU A 78 2.12 -2.32 -10.99
CA LEU A 78 2.11 -2.57 -9.55
C LEU A 78 0.69 -2.53 -8.96
N LEU A 79 -0.10 -1.53 -9.34
CA LEU A 79 -1.48 -1.42 -8.87
C LEU A 79 -2.34 -2.60 -9.37
N ALA A 80 -2.20 -2.97 -10.65
CA ALA A 80 -2.90 -4.14 -11.19
C ALA A 80 -2.50 -5.45 -10.50
N ASP A 81 -1.21 -5.62 -10.18
CA ASP A 81 -0.71 -6.81 -9.49
C ASP A 81 -1.20 -6.88 -8.03
N ILE A 82 -1.28 -5.74 -7.32
CA ILE A 82 -1.88 -5.63 -5.99
C ILE A 82 -3.36 -6.00 -6.05
N ASP A 83 -4.11 -5.42 -6.98
CA ASP A 83 -5.54 -5.69 -7.14
C ASP A 83 -5.79 -7.18 -7.47
N SER A 84 -4.98 -7.78 -8.35
CA SER A 84 -5.12 -9.19 -8.73
C SER A 84 -4.87 -10.19 -7.59
N ARG A 85 -4.05 -9.80 -6.60
CA ARG A 85 -3.70 -10.62 -5.42
C ARG A 85 -4.57 -10.32 -4.21
N MET A 86 -5.47 -9.35 -4.32
CA MET A 86 -6.40 -8.97 -3.26
C MET A 86 -7.53 -10.01 -3.15
N ASP A 87 -7.18 -11.19 -2.63
CA ASP A 87 -8.09 -12.30 -2.34
C ASP A 87 -8.93 -12.05 -1.07
N ASP A 88 -9.83 -12.99 -0.76
CA ASP A 88 -10.73 -12.89 0.39
C ASP A 88 -9.96 -12.80 1.71
N THR A 89 -8.86 -13.54 1.86
CA THR A 89 -8.01 -13.50 3.05
C THR A 89 -7.36 -12.13 3.24
N ALA A 90 -6.82 -11.52 2.18
CA ALA A 90 -6.27 -10.18 2.23
C ALA A 90 -7.35 -9.12 2.54
N ARG A 91 -8.54 -9.26 1.95
CA ARG A 91 -9.69 -8.36 2.21
C ARG A 91 -10.12 -8.42 3.66
N GLU A 92 -10.33 -9.62 4.19
CA GLU A 92 -10.69 -9.85 5.59
C GLU A 92 -9.62 -9.31 6.54
N PHE A 93 -8.34 -9.53 6.23
CA PHE A 93 -7.22 -8.97 6.99
C PHE A 93 -7.28 -7.43 7.06
N LEU A 94 -7.52 -6.75 5.93
CA LEU A 94 -7.56 -5.29 5.87
C LEU A 94 -8.80 -4.70 6.57
N ILE A 95 -9.94 -5.39 6.51
CA ILE A 95 -11.16 -5.00 7.24
C ILE A 95 -10.93 -5.16 8.75
N ALA A 96 -10.40 -6.31 9.17
CA ALA A 96 -10.08 -6.57 10.57
C ALA A 96 -9.00 -5.61 11.10
N LEU A 97 -8.02 -5.24 10.26
CA LEU A 97 -7.05 -4.20 10.56
C LEU A 97 -7.74 -2.87 10.85
N HIS A 98 -8.66 -2.42 10.00
CA HIS A 98 -9.42 -1.17 10.19
C HIS A 98 -10.27 -1.19 11.48
N ASP A 99 -10.76 -2.36 11.86
CA ASP A 99 -11.50 -2.57 13.12
C ASP A 99 -10.57 -2.71 14.35
N GLY A 100 -9.25 -2.72 14.14
CA GLY A 100 -8.24 -2.78 15.22
C GLY A 100 -7.93 -4.18 15.73
N GLU A 101 -8.36 -5.22 15.00
CA GLU A 101 -8.24 -6.64 15.35
C GLU A 101 -7.69 -7.49 14.17
N PRO A 102 -6.58 -7.10 13.50
CA PRO A 102 -6.05 -7.86 12.36
C PRO A 102 -5.52 -9.23 12.77
N ASP A 103 -5.72 -10.22 11.89
CA ASP A 103 -5.12 -11.54 12.02
C ASP A 103 -3.84 -11.67 11.16
N PHE A 104 -2.68 -11.54 11.78
CA PHE A 104 -1.40 -11.71 11.08
C PHE A 104 -1.05 -13.17 10.75
N GLU A 105 -1.69 -14.16 11.38
CA GLU A 105 -1.56 -15.56 10.99
C GLU A 105 -2.22 -15.80 9.63
N ALA A 106 -3.36 -15.15 9.35
CA ALA A 106 -4.07 -15.28 8.08
C ALA A 106 -3.21 -14.89 6.87
N ILE A 107 -2.31 -13.91 7.01
CA ILE A 107 -1.35 -13.51 5.97
C ILE A 107 0.01 -14.23 6.08
N GLY A 108 0.15 -15.18 7.00
CA GLY A 108 1.34 -16.00 7.20
C GLY A 108 2.54 -15.25 7.80
N LEU A 109 2.31 -14.13 8.50
CA LEU A 109 3.36 -13.27 9.06
C LEU A 109 3.08 -12.90 10.53
N PRO A 110 2.88 -13.87 11.45
CA PRO A 110 2.43 -13.57 12.81
C PRO A 110 3.36 -12.69 13.63
N LEU A 111 4.68 -12.78 13.37
CA LEU A 111 5.66 -11.94 14.05
C LEU A 111 5.53 -10.45 13.70
N ALA A 112 4.87 -10.10 12.59
CA ALA A 112 4.64 -8.71 12.20
C ALA A 112 3.77 -7.96 13.22
N ALA A 113 2.88 -8.65 13.96
CA ALA A 113 2.09 -8.06 15.05
C ALA A 113 2.96 -7.38 16.15
N ASN A 114 4.24 -7.77 16.25
CA ASN A 114 5.16 -7.22 17.23
C ASN A 114 5.89 -5.95 16.75
N LEU A 115 5.74 -5.57 15.48
CA LEU A 115 6.39 -4.38 14.95
C LEU A 115 5.87 -3.11 15.66
N PRO A 116 6.75 -2.19 16.11
CA PRO A 116 6.34 -0.97 16.79
C PRO A 116 5.34 -0.12 15.98
N ALA A 117 5.53 -0.05 14.66
CA ALA A 117 4.65 0.70 13.77
C ALA A 117 3.23 0.10 13.71
N ILE A 118 3.09 -1.23 13.70
CA ILE A 118 1.79 -1.90 13.75
C ILE A 118 1.11 -1.65 15.09
N ARG A 119 1.84 -1.81 16.20
CA ARG A 119 1.29 -1.52 17.54
C ARG A 119 0.81 -0.07 17.64
N TRP A 120 1.55 0.87 17.05
CA TRP A 120 1.16 2.26 16.97
C TRP A 120 -0.09 2.48 16.10
N LYS A 121 -0.18 1.83 14.94
CA LYS A 121 -1.37 1.86 14.08
C LYS A 121 -2.62 1.40 14.83
N LEU A 122 -2.54 0.26 15.52
CA LEU A 122 -3.66 -0.31 16.27
C LEU A 122 -4.09 0.58 17.43
N LEU A 123 -3.14 1.22 18.12
CA LEU A 123 -3.46 2.19 19.16
C LEU A 123 -4.26 3.38 18.58
N ASN A 124 -3.83 3.90 17.43
CA ASN A 124 -4.52 5.03 16.79
C ASN A 124 -5.91 4.65 16.24
N LEU A 125 -6.08 3.43 15.73
CA LEU A 125 -7.39 2.95 15.29
C LEU A 125 -8.34 2.76 16.47
N LYS A 126 -7.89 2.16 17.57
CA LYS A 126 -8.70 2.05 18.80
C LYS A 126 -9.11 3.42 19.34
N LYS A 127 -8.20 4.39 19.29
CA LYS A 127 -8.50 5.78 19.64
C LYS A 127 -9.53 6.40 18.70
N LEU A 128 -9.39 6.20 17.39
CA LEU A 128 -10.35 6.69 16.39
C LEU A 128 -11.75 6.10 16.62
N ILE A 129 -11.85 4.81 16.86
CA ILE A 129 -13.12 4.11 17.16
C ILE A 129 -13.79 4.72 18.40
N ALA A 130 -13.03 4.98 19.46
CA ALA A 130 -13.56 5.51 20.71
C ALA A 130 -13.93 7.00 20.64
N GLU A 131 -13.13 7.82 19.96
CA GLU A 131 -13.25 9.28 19.99
C GLU A 131 -14.03 9.85 18.79
N ASN A 132 -14.07 9.14 17.66
CA ASN A 132 -14.74 9.59 16.44
C ASN A 132 -15.30 8.40 15.62
N PRO A 133 -16.36 7.73 16.13
CA PRO A 133 -16.96 6.57 15.48
C PRO A 133 -17.56 6.89 14.11
N ASP A 134 -18.06 8.10 13.90
CA ASP A 134 -18.62 8.52 12.60
C ASP A 134 -17.52 8.52 11.51
N LYS A 135 -16.35 9.08 11.82
CA LYS A 135 -15.20 9.06 10.92
C LYS A 135 -14.67 7.64 10.69
N HIS A 136 -14.68 6.80 11.72
CA HIS A 136 -14.31 5.39 11.57
C HIS A 136 -15.24 4.66 10.59
N ALA A 137 -16.55 4.88 10.71
CA ALA A 137 -17.57 4.30 9.84
C ALA A 137 -17.47 4.82 8.39
N GLU A 138 -17.22 6.12 8.20
CA GLU A 138 -16.97 6.72 6.88
C GLU A 138 -15.77 6.07 6.19
N GLN A 139 -14.65 5.95 6.89
CA GLN A 139 -13.44 5.30 6.36
C GLN A 139 -13.66 3.81 6.08
N LYS A 140 -14.47 3.12 6.90
CA LYS A 140 -14.83 1.72 6.66
C LYS A 140 -15.66 1.57 5.38
N ALA A 141 -16.61 2.47 5.15
CA ALA A 141 -17.42 2.45 3.93
C ALA A 141 -16.55 2.67 2.68
N GLU A 142 -15.62 3.63 2.71
CA GLU A 142 -14.68 3.87 1.60
C GLU A 142 -13.77 2.65 1.36
N LEU A 143 -13.29 2.01 2.43
CA LEU A 143 -12.49 0.77 2.32
C LEU A 143 -13.28 -0.35 1.63
N LEU A 144 -14.52 -0.59 2.06
CA LEU A 144 -15.37 -1.63 1.47
C LEU A 144 -15.70 -1.34 0.00
N GLU A 145 -15.97 -0.07 -0.34
CA GLU A 145 -16.16 0.33 -1.74
C GLU A 145 -14.93 -0.01 -2.58
N LYS A 146 -13.73 0.35 -2.10
CA LYS A 146 -12.48 0.09 -2.83
C LYS A 146 -12.15 -1.39 -2.94
N LEU A 147 -12.50 -2.22 -1.96
CA LEU A 147 -12.32 -3.67 -2.05
C LEU A 147 -13.36 -4.32 -2.98
N SER A 148 -14.57 -3.78 -3.11
CA SER A 148 -15.63 -4.38 -3.95
C SER A 148 -15.46 -4.22 -5.47
N ARG A 149 -14.60 -3.28 -5.90
CA ARG A 149 -14.30 -2.99 -7.32
C ARG A 149 -13.01 -3.65 -7.76
#